data_AF-A0A7X7PNB7-F1
#
_entry.id   AF-A0A7X7PNB7-F1
#
_cell.length_a   1.000
_cell.length_b   1.000
_cell.length_c   1.000
_cell.angle_alpha   90.00
_cell.angle_beta   90.00
_cell.angle_gamma   90.00
#
_symmetry.space_group_name_H-M   'P 1'
#
loop_
_entity.id
_entity.type
_entity.pdbx_description
1 polymer ?
#
loop_
_entity_poly.entity_id
_entity_poly.type
_entity_poly.pdbx_seq_one_letter_code
_entity_poly.pdbx_strand_id
1 'polypeptide(L)'
;MASTSGTTTAERHGDVTTPGQTLAAEAGTKQPRTRIEYRRFNVFHRWMHFLVFASFTVLVFTGMPLKYEDTWWAQWFMDLFGGVTAAGVYHRIAAIVTVFYWSAEMLVMIIMVLRTRGKVRERIPLMFNGKDLHDIVGMFAWFFGRGPKPQFDRYTYWEKFDYLSLVAGTVIIGLTGFMMWFPIQTSQILPGYWLNVALVIHSNEALLAMGVIFIFVHFFSAHLKPESFPLDKVIFTGSLPVEHYKAERPLEYARRVREGTLDEVLVEKTITWKTYAADVLWWIITAIAGVSAVMMTAFIIWSVFD
;
A
#
# COMPACT_ATOMS: atom_id res chain seq x y z
N MET A 1 23.47 52.43 -81.36
CA MET A 1 23.14 51.37 -80.39
C MET A 1 21.86 51.77 -79.67
N ALA A 2 20.87 50.88 -79.74
CA ALA A 2 19.47 50.94 -79.29
C ALA A 2 19.27 51.37 -77.81
N SER A 3 18.10 51.77 -77.29
CA SER A 3 16.76 52.18 -77.73
C SER A 3 15.98 52.54 -76.42
N THR A 4 15.06 53.50 -76.49
CA THR A 4 13.76 53.69 -75.75
C THR A 4 13.46 52.76 -74.54
N SER A 5 12.88 53.13 -73.39
CA SER A 5 11.63 53.84 -73.02
C SER A 5 11.36 53.43 -71.54
N GLY A 6 10.96 54.27 -70.58
CA GLY A 6 9.59 54.74 -70.37
C GLY A 6 9.03 54.22 -69.01
N THR A 7 8.71 55.16 -68.11
CA THR A 7 7.52 55.27 -67.20
C THR A 7 7.00 53.98 -66.50
N THR A 8 6.62 53.90 -65.21
CA THR A 8 5.69 54.75 -64.42
C THR A 8 5.48 54.11 -63.01
N THR A 9 5.20 54.94 -61.97
CA THR A 9 4.34 54.69 -60.76
C THR A 9 4.70 53.54 -59.78
N ALA A 10 4.43 53.55 -58.47
CA ALA A 10 3.64 54.37 -57.54
C ALA A 10 4.18 54.02 -56.11
N GLU A 11 4.20 54.96 -55.16
CA GLU A 11 3.29 55.04 -54.00
C GLU A 11 4.00 54.84 -52.63
N ARG A 12 4.02 55.95 -51.89
CA ARG A 12 3.75 56.12 -50.46
C ARG A 12 4.19 54.98 -49.51
N HIS A 13 5.36 55.18 -48.91
CA HIS A 13 5.79 54.46 -47.71
C HIS A 13 4.95 54.86 -46.49
N GLY A 14 4.23 53.88 -45.95
CA GLY A 14 4.14 53.54 -44.52
C GLY A 14 3.77 54.64 -43.52
N ASP A 15 2.48 54.75 -43.24
CA ASP A 15 1.98 55.42 -42.03
C ASP A 15 2.14 54.48 -40.82
N VAL A 16 2.55 55.08 -39.70
CA VAL A 16 2.89 54.44 -38.44
C VAL A 16 1.61 54.19 -37.66
N THR A 17 1.28 52.92 -37.38
CA THR A 17 0.31 52.57 -36.33
C THR A 17 0.88 51.50 -35.38
N THR A 18 1.40 52.04 -34.28
CA THR A 18 1.46 51.56 -32.88
C THR A 18 1.36 50.05 -32.58
N PRO A 19 2.37 49.46 -31.89
CA PRO A 19 2.38 48.07 -31.43
C PRO A 19 1.57 47.88 -30.13
N GLY A 20 0.25 48.00 -30.20
CA GLY A 20 -0.61 48.04 -29.01
C GLY A 20 -1.81 47.08 -28.98
N GLN A 21 -2.10 46.32 -30.03
CA GLN A 21 -3.38 45.60 -30.15
C GLN A 21 -3.28 44.11 -30.54
N THR A 22 -2.12 43.48 -30.35
CA THR A 22 -1.96 42.02 -30.53
C THR A 22 -1.42 41.30 -29.28
N LEU A 23 -1.71 41.85 -28.08
CA LEU A 23 -1.42 41.17 -26.80
C LEU A 23 -2.69 40.80 -26.02
N ALA A 24 -3.87 40.87 -26.64
CA ALA A 24 -5.15 40.62 -25.96
C ALA A 24 -5.85 39.31 -26.39
N ALA A 25 -5.19 38.41 -27.12
CA ALA A 25 -5.82 37.17 -27.59
C ALA A 25 -4.86 35.98 -27.58
N GLU A 26 -4.30 35.68 -26.41
CA GLU A 26 -3.85 34.32 -26.07
C GLU A 26 -3.70 34.24 -24.54
N ALA A 27 -4.80 34.48 -23.82
CA ALA A 27 -4.97 33.87 -22.51
C ALA A 27 -5.11 32.37 -22.76
N GLY A 28 -3.99 31.71 -23.04
CA GLY A 28 -3.91 30.27 -23.20
C GLY A 28 -4.52 29.66 -21.96
N THR A 29 -5.68 29.03 -22.13
CA THR A 29 -6.25 28.11 -21.16
C THR A 29 -5.13 27.14 -20.84
N LYS A 30 -4.46 27.32 -19.69
CA LYS A 30 -3.39 26.42 -19.23
C LYS A 30 -4.00 25.04 -19.21
N GLN A 31 -3.72 24.24 -20.25
CA GLN A 31 -4.25 22.90 -20.32
C GLN A 31 -3.82 22.18 -19.04
N PRO A 32 -4.75 21.49 -18.36
CA PRO A 32 -4.40 20.77 -17.15
C PRO A 32 -3.27 19.79 -17.50
N ARG A 33 -2.17 19.84 -16.75
CA ARG A 33 -1.05 18.91 -16.97
C ARG A 33 -1.58 17.49 -16.81
N THR A 34 -1.59 16.70 -17.87
CA THR A 34 -1.97 15.29 -17.80
C THR A 34 -0.72 14.42 -17.59
N ARG A 35 -0.90 13.30 -16.88
CA ARG A 35 0.13 12.30 -16.65
C ARG A 35 -0.46 10.92 -16.90
N ILE A 36 0.29 10.10 -17.63
CA ILE A 36 -0.05 8.69 -17.81
C ILE A 36 0.36 7.91 -16.55
N GLU A 37 -0.61 7.24 -15.94
CA GLU A 37 -0.41 6.37 -14.78
C GLU A 37 -0.73 4.91 -15.13
N TYR A 38 -0.07 3.98 -14.45
CA TYR A 38 -0.36 2.55 -14.47
C TYR A 38 -1.35 2.23 -13.33
N ARG A 39 -2.49 1.61 -13.66
CA ARG A 39 -3.49 1.15 -12.70
C ARG A 39 -3.05 -0.17 -12.09
N ARG A 40 -2.49 -0.11 -10.87
CA ARG A 40 -2.00 -1.28 -10.13
C ARG A 40 -3.11 -1.99 -9.34
N PHE A 41 -3.99 -1.22 -8.69
CA PHE A 41 -5.02 -1.75 -7.79
C PHE A 41 -6.43 -1.31 -8.19
N ASN A 42 -7.38 -2.23 -8.11
CA ASN A 42 -8.80 -1.94 -8.33
C ASN A 42 -9.43 -1.37 -7.04
N VAL A 43 -10.66 -0.88 -7.15
CA VAL A 43 -11.39 -0.30 -6.01
C VAL A 43 -11.61 -1.32 -4.88
N PHE A 44 -11.81 -2.60 -5.22
CA PHE A 44 -11.98 -3.67 -4.25
C PHE A 44 -10.75 -3.84 -3.34
N HIS A 45 -9.55 -4.00 -3.89
CA HIS A 45 -8.32 -4.16 -3.11
C HIS A 45 -8.03 -2.93 -2.24
N ARG A 46 -8.34 -1.73 -2.75
CA ARG A 46 -8.16 -0.48 -1.98
C ARG A 46 -9.08 -0.44 -0.76
N TRP A 47 -10.34 -0.85 -0.92
CA TRP A 47 -11.29 -0.93 0.20
C TRP A 47 -10.92 -2.03 1.18
N MET A 48 -10.52 -3.21 0.71
CA MET A 48 -10.07 -4.30 1.60
C MET A 48 -8.85 -3.88 2.41
N HIS A 49 -7.87 -3.22 1.79
CA HIS A 49 -6.73 -2.67 2.51
C HIS A 49 -7.14 -1.61 3.54
N PHE A 50 -8.09 -0.73 3.23
CA PHE A 50 -8.61 0.23 4.19
C PHE A 50 -9.26 -0.46 5.41
N LEU A 51 -10.04 -1.52 5.19
CA LEU A 51 -10.63 -2.30 6.27
C LEU A 51 -9.56 -2.98 7.13
N VAL A 52 -8.52 -3.55 6.51
CA VAL A 52 -7.35 -4.11 7.21
C VAL A 52 -6.72 -3.04 8.08
N PHE A 53 -6.35 -1.90 7.50
CA PHE A 53 -5.70 -0.80 8.22
C PHE A 53 -6.53 -0.33 9.42
N ALA A 54 -7.82 -0.04 9.22
CA ALA A 54 -8.67 0.48 10.27
C ALA A 54 -8.89 -0.53 11.41
N SER A 55 -9.23 -1.78 11.06
CA SER A 55 -9.50 -2.81 12.06
C SER A 55 -8.23 -3.26 12.80
N PHE A 56 -7.11 -3.45 12.09
CA PHE A 56 -5.84 -3.82 12.71
C PHE A 56 -5.37 -2.75 13.69
N THR A 57 -5.51 -1.48 13.34
CA THR A 57 -5.19 -0.36 14.24
C THR A 57 -6.02 -0.45 15.52
N VAL A 58 -7.34 -0.63 15.43
CA VAL A 58 -8.20 -0.76 16.61
C VAL A 58 -7.84 -2.00 17.43
N LEU A 59 -7.59 -3.15 16.79
CA LEU A 59 -7.19 -4.40 17.47
C LEU A 59 -5.90 -4.22 18.27
N VAL A 60 -4.89 -3.58 17.70
CA VAL A 60 -3.60 -3.30 18.37
C VAL A 60 -3.80 -2.36 19.55
N PHE A 61 -4.45 -1.22 19.34
CA PHE A 61 -4.62 -0.20 20.38
C PHE A 61 -5.57 -0.61 21.50
N THR A 62 -6.44 -1.60 21.28
CA THR A 62 -7.27 -2.16 22.35
C THR A 62 -6.64 -3.40 22.99
N GLY A 63 -5.92 -4.23 22.21
CA GLY A 63 -5.34 -5.48 22.68
C GLY A 63 -4.03 -5.33 23.44
N MET A 64 -3.13 -4.44 23.00
CA MET A 64 -1.83 -4.25 23.69
C MET A 64 -2.00 -3.68 25.11
N PRO A 65 -2.86 -2.66 25.35
CA PRO A 65 -3.11 -2.20 26.70
C PRO A 65 -3.74 -3.27 27.62
N LEU A 66 -4.55 -4.19 27.08
CA LEU A 66 -5.09 -5.32 27.88
C LEU A 66 -3.98 -6.28 28.32
N LYS A 67 -2.95 -6.47 27.49
CA LYS A 67 -1.81 -7.33 27.80
C LYS A 67 -0.88 -6.70 28.85
N TYR A 68 -0.62 -5.40 28.74
CA TYR A 68 0.33 -4.67 29.59
C TYR A 68 -0.39 -3.79 30.63
N GLU A 69 -1.41 -4.34 31.29
CA GLU A 69 -2.32 -3.59 32.18
C GLU A 69 -1.61 -2.85 33.33
N ASP A 70 -0.48 -3.37 33.80
CA ASP A 70 0.32 -2.79 34.88
C ASP A 70 1.09 -1.54 34.47
N THR A 71 1.12 -1.20 33.18
CA THR A 71 1.90 -0.06 32.68
C THR A 71 1.08 1.23 32.63
N TRP A 72 1.74 2.36 32.92
CA TRP A 72 1.09 3.67 32.94
C TRP A 72 0.48 4.08 31.59
N TRP A 73 1.11 3.71 30.47
CA TRP A 73 0.61 4.04 29.14
C TRP A 73 -0.61 3.19 28.78
N ALA A 74 -0.68 1.93 29.24
CA ALA A 74 -1.84 1.08 29.03
C ALA A 74 -3.06 1.65 29.76
N GLN A 75 -2.88 2.12 31.00
CA GLN A 75 -3.93 2.78 31.77
C GLN A 75 -4.46 4.02 31.04
N TRP A 76 -3.58 4.85 30.47
CA TRP A 76 -3.99 6.01 29.67
C TRP A 76 -4.86 5.63 28.46
N PHE A 77 -4.48 4.57 27.71
CA PHE A 77 -5.31 4.08 26.60
C PHE A 77 -6.64 3.51 27.10
N MET A 78 -6.65 2.78 28.22
CA MET A 78 -7.88 2.26 28.80
C MET A 78 -8.84 3.39 29.18
N ASP A 79 -8.34 4.45 29.80
CA ASP A 79 -9.15 5.63 30.13
C ASP A 79 -9.69 6.30 28.86
N LEU A 80 -8.85 6.44 27.82
CA LEU A 80 -9.25 6.99 26.52
C LEU A 80 -10.39 6.20 25.87
N PHE A 81 -10.37 4.87 25.99
CA PHE A 81 -11.42 4.00 25.45
C PHE A 81 -12.67 3.93 26.34
N GLY A 82 -12.67 4.52 27.53
CA GLY A 82 -13.79 4.43 28.47
C GLY A 82 -13.75 3.16 29.34
N GLY A 83 -12.57 2.60 29.54
CA GLY A 83 -12.29 1.45 30.41
C GLY A 83 -12.17 0.11 29.67
N VAL A 84 -11.75 -0.91 30.42
CA VAL A 84 -11.48 -2.28 29.94
C VAL A 84 -12.67 -2.89 29.19
N THR A 85 -13.89 -2.69 29.71
CA THR A 85 -15.11 -3.22 29.09
C THR A 85 -15.35 -2.62 27.71
N ALA A 86 -15.19 -1.30 27.57
CA ALA A 86 -15.37 -0.61 26.30
C ALA A 86 -14.28 -0.99 25.29
N ALA A 87 -13.02 -1.03 25.73
CA ALA A 87 -11.90 -1.52 24.91
C ALA A 87 -12.15 -2.94 24.39
N GLY A 88 -12.66 -3.85 25.22
CA GLY A 88 -13.03 -5.20 24.82
C GLY A 88 -14.19 -5.25 23.81
N VAL A 89 -15.15 -4.31 23.87
CA VAL A 89 -16.20 -4.18 22.85
C VAL A 89 -15.61 -3.71 21.52
N TYR A 90 -14.79 -2.66 21.52
CA TYR A 90 -14.14 -2.16 20.32
C TYR A 90 -13.24 -3.21 19.66
N HIS A 91 -12.49 -3.97 20.47
CA HIS A 91 -11.65 -5.06 20.00
C HIS A 91 -12.48 -6.11 19.24
N ARG A 92 -13.61 -6.53 19.83
CA ARG A 92 -14.53 -7.50 19.21
C ARG A 92 -15.19 -6.98 17.93
N ILE A 93 -15.57 -5.71 17.88
CA ILE A 93 -16.10 -5.09 16.66
C ILE A 93 -15.05 -5.10 15.56
N ALA A 94 -13.81 -4.72 15.86
CA ALA A 94 -12.71 -4.76 14.91
C ALA A 94 -12.36 -6.20 14.47
N ALA A 95 -12.50 -7.18 15.36
CA ALA A 95 -12.33 -8.59 15.03
C ALA A 95 -13.40 -9.08 14.04
N ILE A 96 -14.66 -8.63 14.16
CA ILE A 96 -15.72 -8.96 13.17
C ILE A 96 -15.38 -8.38 11.80
N VAL A 97 -14.91 -7.13 11.73
CA VAL A 97 -14.44 -6.52 10.47
C VAL A 97 -13.29 -7.35 9.88
N THR A 98 -12.39 -7.84 10.73
CA THR A 98 -11.28 -8.71 10.32
C THR A 98 -11.76 -10.01 9.69
N VAL A 99 -12.66 -10.70 10.36
CA VAL A 99 -13.29 -11.92 9.83
C VAL A 99 -13.98 -11.64 8.50
N PHE A 100 -14.67 -10.49 8.37
CA PHE A 100 -15.37 -10.14 7.15
C PHE A 100 -14.42 -9.95 5.95
N TYR A 101 -13.42 -9.05 6.04
CA TYR A 101 -12.54 -8.81 4.90
C TYR A 101 -11.69 -10.03 4.58
N TRP A 102 -11.22 -10.76 5.60
CA TRP A 102 -10.39 -11.94 5.40
C TRP A 102 -11.18 -13.03 4.68
N SER A 103 -12.44 -13.26 5.08
CA SER A 103 -13.32 -14.22 4.42
C SER A 103 -13.61 -13.82 2.97
N ALA A 104 -13.83 -12.53 2.71
CA ALA A 104 -14.05 -12.03 1.36
C ALA A 104 -12.82 -12.23 0.46
N GLU A 105 -11.62 -11.92 0.96
CA GLU A 105 -10.36 -12.15 0.25
C GLU A 105 -10.10 -13.66 0.00
N MET A 106 -10.37 -14.51 0.99
CA MET A 106 -10.25 -15.97 0.81
C MET A 106 -11.24 -16.51 -0.21
N LEU A 107 -12.49 -16.02 -0.23
CA LEU A 107 -13.46 -16.39 -1.25
C LEU A 107 -12.98 -15.99 -2.66
N VAL A 108 -12.46 -14.77 -2.82
CA VAL A 108 -11.88 -14.31 -4.09
C VAL A 108 -10.71 -15.21 -4.49
N MET A 109 -9.81 -15.53 -3.57
CA MET A 109 -8.68 -16.41 -3.82
C MET A 109 -9.13 -17.82 -4.24
N ILE A 110 -10.09 -18.42 -3.53
CA ILE A 110 -10.64 -19.74 -3.85
C ILE A 110 -11.27 -19.72 -5.25
N ILE A 111 -12.09 -18.71 -5.57
CA ILE A 111 -12.69 -18.56 -6.90
C ILE A 111 -11.61 -18.44 -7.98
N MET A 112 -10.56 -17.65 -7.72
CA MET A 112 -9.42 -17.53 -8.64
C MET A 112 -8.73 -18.89 -8.84
N VAL A 113 -8.40 -19.61 -7.77
CA VAL A 113 -7.79 -20.95 -7.83
C VAL A 113 -8.65 -21.91 -8.65
N LEU A 114 -9.96 -21.98 -8.36
CA LEU A 114 -10.89 -22.87 -9.06
C LEU A 114 -10.98 -22.53 -10.56
N ARG A 115 -10.99 -21.24 -10.92
CA ARG A 115 -10.97 -20.78 -12.32
C ARG A 115 -9.66 -21.09 -13.04
N THR A 116 -8.56 -21.24 -12.31
CA THR A 116 -7.24 -21.53 -12.89
C THR A 116 -7.03 -23.01 -13.25
N ARG A 117 -8.00 -23.89 -12.96
CA ARG A 117 -7.99 -25.34 -13.31
C ARG A 117 -6.66 -26.03 -12.97
N GLY A 118 -6.06 -25.71 -11.81
CA GLY A 118 -4.82 -26.33 -11.34
C GLY A 118 -3.53 -25.62 -11.76
N LYS A 119 -3.58 -24.60 -12.65
CA LYS A 119 -2.41 -23.76 -13.00
C LYS A 119 -2.18 -22.63 -12.00
N VAL A 120 -2.24 -22.94 -10.71
CA VAL A 120 -2.24 -21.97 -9.61
C VAL A 120 -0.94 -21.17 -9.57
N ARG A 121 0.21 -21.85 -9.70
CA ARG A 121 1.54 -21.22 -9.65
C ARG A 121 1.83 -20.25 -10.80
N GLU A 122 1.22 -20.48 -11.97
CA GLU A 122 1.40 -19.63 -13.15
C GLU A 122 0.47 -18.42 -13.14
N ARG A 123 -0.69 -18.53 -12.47
CA ARG A 123 -1.78 -17.54 -12.55
C ARG A 123 -2.03 -16.76 -11.27
N ILE A 124 -1.52 -17.23 -10.13
CA ILE A 124 -1.58 -16.52 -8.84
C ILE A 124 -0.15 -16.08 -8.48
N PRO A 125 0.24 -14.86 -8.87
CA PRO A 125 1.60 -14.35 -8.66
C PRO A 125 1.96 -14.14 -7.18
N LEU A 126 1.03 -14.36 -6.23
CA LEU A 126 1.24 -14.23 -4.79
C LEU A 126 1.91 -15.46 -4.16
N MET A 127 1.97 -16.61 -4.85
CA MET A 127 2.68 -17.78 -4.34
C MET A 127 4.19 -17.68 -4.56
N PHE A 128 4.96 -18.21 -3.60
CA PHE A 128 6.40 -18.38 -3.77
C PHE A 128 6.73 -19.36 -4.90
N ASN A 129 7.74 -19.01 -5.68
CA ASN A 129 8.27 -19.79 -6.79
C ASN A 129 9.82 -19.76 -6.79
N GLY A 130 10.44 -20.52 -7.69
CA GLY A 130 11.91 -20.61 -7.76
C GLY A 130 12.61 -19.29 -8.08
N LYS A 131 11.93 -18.35 -8.74
CA LYS A 131 12.47 -17.01 -8.98
C LYS A 131 12.58 -16.20 -7.69
N ASP A 132 11.66 -16.36 -6.74
CA ASP A 132 11.75 -15.63 -5.46
C ASP A 132 13.05 -15.97 -4.72
N LEU A 133 13.49 -17.23 -4.75
CA LEU A 133 14.78 -17.64 -4.18
C LEU A 133 15.95 -16.99 -4.92
N HIS A 134 15.90 -16.94 -6.25
CA HIS A 134 16.92 -16.28 -7.06
C HIS A 134 16.95 -14.76 -6.78
N ASP A 135 15.80 -14.12 -6.59
CA ASP A 135 15.70 -12.70 -6.26
C ASP A 135 16.24 -12.40 -4.86
N ILE A 136 16.03 -13.30 -3.88
CA ILE A 136 16.63 -13.20 -2.55
C ILE A 136 18.16 -13.27 -2.64
N VAL A 137 18.70 -14.31 -3.28
CA VAL A 137 20.16 -14.49 -3.43
C VAL A 137 20.76 -13.33 -4.23
N GLY A 138 20.09 -12.89 -5.30
CA GLY A 138 20.50 -11.75 -6.11
C GLY A 138 20.48 -10.43 -5.34
N MET A 139 19.52 -10.23 -4.43
CA MET A 139 19.49 -9.06 -3.55
C MET A 139 20.68 -9.06 -2.60
N PHE A 140 21.01 -10.20 -1.99
CA PHE A 140 22.23 -10.31 -1.17
C PHE A 140 23.49 -10.02 -2.00
N ALA A 141 23.62 -10.59 -3.18
CA ALA A 141 24.75 -10.31 -4.07
C ALA A 141 24.85 -8.81 -4.40
N TRP A 142 23.73 -8.17 -4.74
CA TRP A 142 23.67 -6.72 -5.02
C TRP A 142 24.04 -5.88 -3.80
N PHE A 143 23.56 -6.21 -2.59
CA PHE A 143 23.92 -5.50 -1.36
C PHE A 143 25.42 -5.54 -1.07
N PHE A 144 26.09 -6.65 -1.39
CA PHE A 144 27.53 -6.76 -1.28
C PHE A 144 28.30 -6.29 -2.52
N GLY A 145 27.64 -5.64 -3.49
CA GLY A 145 28.27 -5.14 -4.72
C GLY A 145 28.74 -6.23 -5.70
N ARG A 146 28.27 -7.47 -5.54
CA ARG A 146 28.68 -8.66 -6.31
C ARG A 146 27.73 -8.99 -7.48
N GLY A 147 26.80 -8.10 -7.82
CA GLY A 147 25.87 -8.30 -8.93
C GLY A 147 24.92 -7.12 -9.15
N PRO A 148 24.16 -7.11 -10.26
CA PRO A 148 23.14 -6.10 -10.52
C PRO A 148 21.92 -6.30 -9.61
N LYS A 149 21.15 -5.22 -9.37
CA LYS A 149 19.87 -5.28 -8.64
C LYS A 149 18.92 -6.24 -9.38
N PRO A 150 18.32 -7.24 -8.71
CA PRO A 150 17.34 -8.14 -9.32
C PRO A 150 16.17 -7.39 -9.95
N GLN A 151 15.69 -7.90 -11.06
CA GLN A 151 14.49 -7.39 -11.72
C GLN A 151 13.25 -8.07 -11.13
N PHE A 152 12.36 -7.27 -10.57
CA PHE A 152 11.16 -7.78 -9.93
C PHE A 152 9.99 -7.89 -10.90
N ASP A 153 9.12 -8.85 -10.61
CA ASP A 153 7.82 -9.03 -11.26
C ASP A 153 6.74 -8.27 -10.48
N ARG A 154 5.47 -8.47 -10.84
CA ARG A 154 4.29 -7.82 -10.21
C ARG A 154 4.35 -7.73 -8.69
N TYR A 155 4.76 -8.81 -8.03
CA TYR A 155 4.99 -8.89 -6.60
C TYR A 155 6.42 -9.38 -6.32
N THR A 156 7.08 -8.71 -5.39
CA THR A 156 8.41 -9.05 -4.87
C THR A 156 8.30 -10.16 -3.82
N TYR A 157 9.41 -10.82 -3.51
CA TYR A 157 9.42 -11.88 -2.50
C TYR A 157 8.98 -11.37 -1.12
N TRP A 158 9.28 -10.12 -0.75
CA TRP A 158 8.86 -9.55 0.53
C TRP A 158 7.38 -9.18 0.54
N GLU A 159 6.82 -8.67 -0.56
CA GLU A 159 5.36 -8.45 -0.66
C GLU A 159 4.57 -9.77 -0.58
N LYS A 160 5.11 -10.85 -1.17
CA LYS A 160 4.52 -12.19 -1.03
C LYS A 160 4.62 -12.71 0.40
N PHE A 161 5.78 -12.52 1.04
CA PHE A 161 5.96 -12.87 2.44
C PHE A 161 4.97 -12.12 3.33
N ASP A 162 4.86 -10.79 3.17
CA ASP A 162 3.93 -9.94 3.90
C ASP A 162 2.50 -10.45 3.76
N TYR A 163 2.04 -10.68 2.52
CA TYR A 163 0.71 -11.23 2.26
C TYR A 163 0.47 -12.60 2.89
N LEU A 164 1.39 -13.56 2.72
CA LEU A 164 1.23 -14.91 3.24
C LEU A 164 1.31 -14.96 4.78
N SER A 165 2.19 -14.15 5.36
CA SER A 165 2.30 -13.99 6.82
C SER A 165 1.02 -13.41 7.39
N LEU A 166 0.42 -12.39 6.74
CA LEU A 166 -0.86 -11.83 7.15
C LEU A 166 -1.99 -12.87 7.07
N VAL A 167 -2.07 -13.64 5.98
CA VAL A 167 -3.09 -14.69 5.82
C VAL A 167 -2.95 -15.75 6.92
N ALA A 168 -1.74 -16.25 7.16
CA ALA A 168 -1.49 -17.27 8.17
C ALA A 168 -1.70 -16.74 9.60
N GLY A 169 -1.14 -15.57 9.92
CA GLY A 169 -1.27 -14.93 11.22
C GLY A 169 -2.72 -14.59 11.57
N THR A 170 -3.51 -14.13 10.59
CA THR A 170 -4.95 -13.87 10.79
C THR A 170 -5.72 -15.15 11.16
N VAL A 171 -5.34 -16.31 10.60
CA VAL A 171 -5.94 -17.59 11.00
C VAL A 171 -5.58 -17.94 12.44
N ILE A 172 -4.31 -17.82 12.83
CA ILE A 172 -3.84 -18.15 14.17
C ILE A 172 -4.48 -17.24 15.23
N ILE A 173 -4.41 -15.92 15.03
CA ILE A 173 -4.98 -14.93 15.95
C ILE A 173 -6.52 -14.99 15.94
N GLY A 174 -7.14 -15.27 14.79
CA GLY A 174 -8.58 -15.43 14.66
C GLY A 174 -9.09 -16.65 15.45
N LEU A 175 -8.48 -17.82 15.26
CA LEU A 175 -8.86 -19.05 15.96
C LEU A 175 -8.70 -18.91 17.47
N THR A 176 -7.53 -18.43 17.91
CA THR A 176 -7.25 -18.22 19.35
C THR A 176 -8.17 -17.15 19.95
N GLY A 177 -8.49 -16.09 19.20
CA GLY A 177 -9.44 -15.06 19.60
C GLY A 177 -10.86 -15.61 19.76
N PHE A 178 -11.31 -16.46 18.83
CA PHE A 178 -12.62 -17.12 18.93
C PHE A 178 -12.70 -18.06 20.13
N MET A 179 -11.62 -18.79 20.43
CA MET A 179 -11.56 -19.65 21.62
C MET A 179 -11.77 -18.84 22.91
N MET A 180 -11.12 -17.68 23.02
CA MET A 180 -11.25 -16.78 24.18
C MET A 180 -12.58 -16.01 24.21
N TRP A 181 -13.16 -15.72 23.06
CA TRP A 181 -14.46 -15.06 22.97
C TRP A 181 -15.59 -16.00 23.44
N PHE A 182 -15.51 -17.29 23.08
CA PHE A 182 -16.49 -18.31 23.45
C PHE A 182 -15.87 -19.38 24.37
N PRO A 183 -15.47 -19.03 25.60
CA PRO A 183 -14.70 -19.91 26.46
C PRO A 183 -15.50 -21.14 26.90
N ILE A 184 -16.81 -20.97 27.16
CA ILE A 184 -17.70 -22.07 27.57
C ILE A 184 -17.81 -23.10 26.44
N GLN A 185 -18.12 -22.66 25.22
CA GLN A 185 -18.24 -23.52 24.04
C GLN A 185 -16.91 -24.21 23.72
N THR A 186 -15.80 -23.48 23.83
CA THR A 186 -14.46 -24.04 23.63
C THR A 186 -14.15 -25.13 24.65
N SER A 187 -14.46 -24.90 25.93
CA SER A 187 -14.21 -25.87 27.01
C SER A 187 -15.06 -27.15 26.95
N GLN A 188 -16.15 -27.13 26.18
CA GLN A 188 -16.96 -28.32 25.90
C GLN A 188 -16.30 -29.26 24.88
N ILE A 189 -15.44 -28.71 24.01
CA ILE A 189 -14.77 -29.46 22.93
C ILE A 189 -13.32 -29.77 23.30
N LEU A 190 -12.65 -28.83 23.97
CA LEU A 190 -11.24 -28.91 24.36
C LEU A 190 -11.07 -28.79 25.87
N PRO A 191 -10.05 -29.44 26.46
CA PRO A 191 -9.69 -29.21 27.86
C PRO A 191 -9.44 -27.74 28.20
N GLY A 192 -9.82 -27.30 29.40
CA GLY A 192 -9.75 -25.88 29.80
C GLY A 192 -8.37 -25.22 29.71
N TYR A 193 -7.27 -25.99 29.81
CA TYR A 193 -5.92 -25.44 29.66
C TYR A 193 -5.66 -24.85 28.27
N TRP A 194 -6.43 -25.25 27.24
CA TRP A 194 -6.32 -24.70 25.90
C TRP A 194 -6.70 -23.22 25.84
N LEU A 195 -7.50 -22.71 26.77
CA LEU A 195 -7.78 -21.26 26.85
C LEU A 195 -6.53 -20.47 27.26
N ASN A 196 -5.70 -21.01 28.17
CA ASN A 196 -4.43 -20.40 28.54
C ASN A 196 -3.43 -20.47 27.37
N VAL A 197 -3.38 -21.59 26.66
CA VAL A 197 -2.55 -21.74 25.45
C VAL A 197 -3.00 -20.74 24.38
N ALA A 198 -4.32 -20.60 24.17
CA ALA A 198 -4.88 -19.63 23.22
C ALA A 198 -4.49 -18.20 23.60
N LEU A 199 -4.57 -17.83 24.88
CA LEU A 199 -4.14 -16.51 25.35
C LEU A 199 -2.67 -16.22 25.06
N VAL A 200 -1.78 -17.19 25.32
CA VAL A 200 -0.35 -17.05 25.05
C VAL A 200 -0.09 -16.90 23.55
N ILE A 201 -0.69 -17.77 22.73
CA ILE A 201 -0.52 -17.72 21.27
C ILE A 201 -1.08 -16.41 20.73
N HIS A 202 -2.30 -16.01 21.11
CA HIS A 202 -2.94 -14.80 20.63
C HIS A 202 -2.11 -13.55 20.96
N SER A 203 -1.62 -13.47 22.19
CA SER A 203 -0.82 -12.33 22.67
C SER A 203 0.54 -12.22 21.98
N ASN A 204 1.19 -13.36 21.71
CA ASN A 204 2.48 -13.37 21.03
C ASN A 204 2.33 -13.17 19.52
N GLU A 205 1.27 -13.73 18.91
CA GLU A 205 0.95 -13.51 17.52
C GLU A 205 0.59 -12.04 17.26
N ALA A 206 -0.11 -11.37 18.19
CA ALA A 206 -0.37 -9.94 18.10
C ALA A 206 0.92 -9.10 18.07
N LEU A 207 1.90 -9.43 18.92
CA LEU A 207 3.22 -8.79 18.90
C LEU A 207 3.98 -9.08 17.60
N LEU A 208 3.95 -10.33 17.14
CA LEU A 208 4.60 -10.74 15.89
C LEU A 208 3.99 -10.00 14.69
N ALA A 209 2.66 -9.91 14.61
CA ALA A 209 1.94 -9.20 13.57
C ALA A 209 2.28 -7.70 13.58
N MET A 210 2.34 -7.08 14.76
CA MET A 210 2.83 -5.69 14.89
C MET A 210 4.26 -5.54 14.41
N GLY A 211 5.14 -6.48 14.76
CA GLY A 211 6.53 -6.50 14.28
C GLY A 211 6.60 -6.59 12.75
N VAL A 212 5.89 -7.52 12.13
CA VAL A 212 5.89 -7.70 10.67
C VAL A 212 5.39 -6.43 9.97
N ILE A 213 4.31 -5.84 10.48
CA ILE A 213 3.68 -4.68 9.86
C ILE A 213 4.49 -3.40 10.09
N PHE A 214 4.88 -3.09 11.33
CA PHE A 214 5.54 -1.81 11.66
C PHE A 214 7.07 -1.82 11.55
N ILE A 215 7.74 -2.97 11.75
CA ILE A 215 9.20 -3.06 11.83
C ILE A 215 9.82 -3.78 10.65
N PHE A 216 9.34 -4.98 10.31
CA PHE A 216 10.15 -5.88 9.48
C PHE A 216 9.90 -5.74 7.99
N VAL A 217 8.64 -5.53 7.57
CA VAL A 217 8.29 -5.68 6.15
C VAL A 217 7.38 -4.57 5.66
N HIS A 218 6.14 -4.50 6.12
CA HIS A 218 5.11 -3.70 5.44
C HIS A 218 5.44 -2.21 5.46
N PHE A 219 5.67 -1.64 6.64
CA PHE A 219 5.90 -0.20 6.79
C PHE A 219 7.18 0.23 6.08
N PHE A 220 8.29 -0.49 6.26
CA PHE A 220 9.55 -0.17 5.59
C PHE A 220 9.46 -0.27 4.06
N SER A 221 8.93 -1.38 3.55
CA SER A 221 8.89 -1.61 2.10
C SER A 221 7.88 -0.72 1.38
N ALA A 222 6.79 -0.30 2.04
CA ALA A 222 5.78 0.56 1.44
C ALA A 222 5.99 2.07 1.71
N HIS A 223 6.67 2.45 2.79
CA HIS A 223 6.73 3.86 3.22
C HIS A 223 8.16 4.43 3.28
N LEU A 224 9.15 3.61 3.64
CA LEU A 224 10.52 4.08 3.89
C LEU A 224 11.50 3.80 2.75
N LYS A 225 11.09 3.06 1.71
CA LYS A 225 11.91 2.90 0.51
C LYS A 225 12.15 4.26 -0.16
N PRO A 226 13.40 4.62 -0.52
CA PRO A 226 13.70 5.91 -1.17
C PRO A 226 12.85 6.17 -2.42
N GLU A 227 12.53 5.12 -3.17
CA GLU A 227 11.76 5.21 -4.40
C GLU A 227 10.28 5.56 -4.20
N SER A 228 9.74 5.36 -3.00
CA SER A 228 8.33 5.68 -2.68
C SER A 228 8.19 6.62 -1.49
N PHE A 229 9.30 7.16 -0.97
CA PHE A 229 9.26 8.19 0.06
C PHE A 229 8.48 9.41 -0.45
N PRO A 230 7.53 9.95 0.32
CA PRO A 230 7.24 9.66 1.73
C PRO A 230 6.33 8.44 2.00
N LEU A 231 5.52 8.02 1.04
CA LEU A 231 4.57 6.92 1.20
C LEU A 231 4.17 6.42 -0.19
N ASP A 232 4.11 5.09 -0.38
CA ASP A 232 3.51 4.52 -1.57
C ASP A 232 1.99 4.69 -1.55
N LYS A 233 1.52 5.74 -2.24
CA LYS A 233 0.10 6.12 -2.28
C LYS A 233 -0.72 5.16 -3.14
N VAL A 234 -0.09 4.24 -3.87
CA VAL A 234 -0.76 3.45 -4.92
C VAL A 234 -1.91 2.60 -4.36
N ILE A 235 -1.84 2.15 -3.11
CA ILE A 235 -2.93 1.39 -2.48
C ILE A 235 -4.12 2.27 -2.11
N PHE A 236 -3.94 3.59 -2.02
CA PHE A 236 -5.00 4.55 -1.75
C PHE A 236 -5.49 5.23 -3.03
N THR A 237 -4.63 5.49 -4.02
CA THR A 237 -5.00 6.11 -5.30
C THR A 237 -5.42 5.10 -6.36
N GLY A 238 -4.89 3.87 -6.30
CA GLY A 238 -5.08 2.79 -7.28
C GLY A 238 -4.08 2.79 -8.44
N SER A 239 -3.37 3.91 -8.65
CA SER A 239 -2.48 4.12 -9.80
C SER A 239 -1.26 4.98 -9.44
N LEU A 240 -0.19 4.80 -10.22
CA LEU A 240 1.11 5.45 -10.06
C LEU A 240 1.74 5.79 -11.43
N PRO A 241 2.69 6.74 -11.53
CA PRO A 241 3.30 7.11 -12.81
C PRO A 241 3.89 5.91 -13.56
N VAL A 242 3.62 5.81 -14.87
CA VAL A 242 4.03 4.64 -15.66
C VAL A 242 5.54 4.39 -15.65
N GLU A 243 6.35 5.45 -15.71
CA GLU A 243 7.82 5.35 -15.67
C GLU A 243 8.32 4.81 -14.32
N HIS A 244 7.66 5.23 -13.23
CA HIS A 244 7.97 4.71 -11.91
C HIS A 244 7.60 3.22 -11.80
N TYR A 245 6.44 2.81 -12.32
CA TYR A 245 6.06 1.41 -12.36
C TYR A 245 7.02 0.55 -13.19
N LYS A 246 7.44 1.06 -14.36
CA LYS A 246 8.40 0.40 -15.24
C LYS A 246 9.77 0.19 -14.57
N ALA A 247 10.21 1.17 -13.79
CA ALA A 247 11.46 1.06 -13.02
C ALA A 247 11.36 0.04 -11.88
N GLU A 248 10.24 0.01 -11.14
CA GLU A 248 10.05 -0.93 -10.03
C GLU A 248 9.70 -2.35 -10.48
N ARG A 249 8.91 -2.50 -11.55
CA ARG A 249 8.29 -3.76 -12.02
C ARG A 249 8.58 -4.02 -13.50
N PRO A 250 9.86 -4.08 -13.91
CA PRO A 250 10.24 -4.17 -15.31
C PRO A 250 9.71 -5.44 -15.99
N LEU A 251 9.61 -6.56 -15.25
CA LEU A 251 9.20 -7.85 -15.85
C LEU A 251 7.71 -7.89 -16.18
N GLU A 252 6.84 -7.35 -15.32
CA GLU A 252 5.41 -7.26 -15.63
C GLU A 252 5.18 -6.26 -16.76
N TYR A 253 5.83 -5.10 -16.71
CA TYR A 253 5.72 -4.09 -17.76
C TYR A 253 6.13 -4.66 -19.13
N ALA A 254 7.30 -5.31 -19.21
CA ALA A 254 7.77 -5.93 -20.44
C ALA A 254 6.82 -7.03 -20.95
N ARG A 255 6.18 -7.79 -20.04
CA ARG A 255 5.19 -8.81 -20.41
C ARG A 255 3.94 -8.17 -21.01
N ARG A 256 3.39 -7.13 -20.38
CA ARG A 256 2.23 -6.37 -20.88
C ARG A 256 2.47 -5.78 -22.26
N VAL A 257 3.69 -5.26 -22.50
CA VAL A 257 4.10 -4.76 -23.81
C VAL A 257 4.12 -5.88 -24.85
N ARG A 258 4.74 -7.03 -24.55
CA ARG A 258 4.78 -8.18 -25.47
C ARG A 258 3.40 -8.76 -25.78
N GLU A 259 2.51 -8.75 -24.80
CA GLU A 259 1.14 -9.27 -24.93
C GLU A 259 0.16 -8.26 -25.54
N GLY A 260 0.56 -7.00 -25.73
CA GLY A 260 -0.32 -5.94 -26.24
C GLY A 260 -1.44 -5.52 -25.28
N THR A 261 -1.33 -5.84 -23.99
CA THR A 261 -2.36 -5.56 -22.97
C THR A 261 -2.06 -4.33 -22.11
N LEU A 262 -1.12 -3.47 -22.56
CA LEU A 262 -0.71 -2.29 -21.80
C LEU A 262 -1.82 -1.22 -21.73
N ASP A 263 -2.56 -1.02 -22.82
CA ASP A 263 -3.60 0.01 -22.89
C ASP A 263 -4.77 -0.25 -21.93
N GLU A 264 -4.97 -1.51 -21.51
CA GLU A 264 -6.00 -1.89 -20.52
C GLU A 264 -5.72 -1.37 -19.09
N VAL A 265 -4.46 -1.04 -18.81
CA VAL A 265 -3.98 -0.66 -17.48
C VAL A 265 -3.45 0.77 -17.43
N LEU A 266 -3.24 1.43 -18.57
CA LEU A 266 -2.90 2.84 -18.62
C LEU A 266 -4.13 3.71 -18.37
N VAL A 267 -3.96 4.72 -17.52
CA VAL A 267 -5.01 5.68 -17.19
C VAL A 267 -4.40 7.07 -17.28
N GLU A 268 -5.09 7.97 -17.99
CA GLU A 268 -4.72 9.37 -18.01
C GLU A 268 -5.29 10.08 -16.79
N LYS A 269 -4.44 10.82 -16.07
CA LYS A 269 -4.82 11.57 -14.89
C LYS A 269 -4.50 13.04 -15.04
N THR A 270 -5.51 13.87 -14.77
CA THR A 270 -5.38 15.32 -14.77
C THR A 270 -4.79 15.79 -13.44
N ILE A 271 -3.66 16.50 -13.51
CA ILE A 271 -3.04 17.13 -12.34
C ILE A 271 -3.74 18.46 -12.09
N THR A 272 -4.35 18.58 -10.92
CA THR A 272 -5.08 19.78 -10.49
C THR A 272 -4.52 20.29 -9.17
N TRP A 273 -4.98 21.46 -8.71
CA TRP A 273 -4.61 21.97 -7.37
C TRP A 273 -4.99 20.98 -6.24
N LYS A 274 -6.07 20.21 -6.43
CA LYS A 274 -6.51 19.16 -5.49
C LYS A 274 -5.47 18.06 -5.36
N THR A 275 -4.75 17.75 -6.44
CA THR A 275 -3.65 16.77 -6.43
C THR A 275 -2.53 17.24 -5.51
N TYR A 276 -2.13 18.51 -5.60
CA TYR A 276 -1.10 19.08 -4.73
C TYR A 276 -1.55 19.17 -3.27
N ALA A 277 -2.81 19.56 -3.02
CA ALA A 277 -3.36 19.57 -1.66
C ALA A 277 -3.39 18.17 -1.05
N ALA A 278 -3.79 17.15 -1.84
CA ALA A 278 -3.71 15.76 -1.41
C ALA A 278 -2.27 15.33 -1.13
N ASP A 279 -1.29 15.76 -1.93
CA ASP A 279 0.12 15.44 -1.69
C ASP A 279 0.62 16.00 -0.36
N VAL A 280 0.27 17.24 0.00
CA VAL A 280 0.60 17.83 1.31
C VAL A 280 -0.05 17.04 2.44
N LEU A 281 -1.32 16.66 2.29
CA LEU A 281 -2.01 15.82 3.28
C LEU A 281 -1.29 14.48 3.46
N TRP A 282 -0.85 13.84 2.37
CA TRP A 282 -0.11 12.59 2.45
C TRP A 282 1.22 12.73 3.20
N TRP A 283 1.94 13.85 3.04
CA TRP A 283 3.14 14.12 3.83
C TRP A 283 2.86 14.18 5.32
N ILE A 284 1.77 14.81 5.73
CA ILE A 284 1.35 14.88 7.13
C ILE A 284 1.01 13.48 7.64
N ILE A 285 0.23 12.71 6.88
CA ILE A 285 -0.13 11.32 7.22
C ILE A 285 1.13 10.47 7.37
N THR A 286 2.08 10.56 6.45
CA THR A 286 3.36 9.85 6.55
C THR A 286 4.11 10.26 7.81
N ALA A 287 4.22 11.55 8.11
CA ALA A 287 4.96 12.00 9.27
C ALA A 287 4.38 11.41 10.56
N ILE A 288 3.05 11.44 10.70
CA ILE A 288 2.33 10.83 11.83
C ILE A 288 2.58 9.32 11.86
N ALA A 289 2.39 8.64 10.73
CA ALA A 289 2.56 7.19 10.64
C ALA A 289 4.01 6.77 10.94
N GLY A 290 4.99 7.56 10.51
CA GLY A 290 6.42 7.35 10.77
C GLY A 290 6.75 7.51 12.25
N VAL A 291 6.24 8.56 12.90
CA VAL A 291 6.37 8.72 14.36
C VAL A 291 5.71 7.56 15.09
N SER A 292 4.50 7.18 14.71
CA SER A 292 3.79 6.03 15.28
C SER A 292 4.59 4.73 15.08
N ALA A 293 5.15 4.49 13.91
CA ALA A 293 5.97 3.30 13.64
C ALA A 293 7.23 3.27 14.51
N VAL A 294 7.90 4.42 14.71
CA VAL A 294 9.05 4.52 15.62
C VAL A 294 8.65 4.24 17.06
N MET A 295 7.53 4.81 17.53
CA MET A 295 6.99 4.54 18.86
C MET A 295 6.63 3.06 19.05
N MET A 296 5.95 2.45 18.07
CA MET A 296 5.62 1.02 18.10
C MET A 296 6.88 0.15 18.05
N THR A 297 7.91 0.56 17.32
CA THR A 297 9.21 -0.12 17.30
C THR A 297 9.87 -0.09 18.67
N ALA A 298 9.91 1.08 19.31
CA ALA A 298 10.44 1.22 20.67
C ALA A 298 9.65 0.38 21.68
N PHE A 299 8.32 0.37 21.56
CA PHE A 299 7.44 -0.47 22.37
C PHE A 299 7.72 -1.96 22.20
N ILE A 300 7.84 -2.44 20.96
CA ILE A 300 8.13 -3.85 20.68
C ILE A 300 9.49 -4.24 21.24
N ILE A 301 10.52 -3.41 21.05
CA ILE A 301 11.86 -3.64 21.63
C ILE A 301 11.76 -3.73 23.14
N TRP A 302 11.15 -2.75 23.81
CA TRP A 302 10.95 -2.77 25.26
C TRP A 302 10.24 -4.04 25.71
N SER A 303 9.16 -4.43 25.04
CA SER A 303 8.36 -5.60 25.39
C SER A 303 9.05 -6.96 25.23
N VAL A 304 10.17 -7.02 24.50
CA VAL A 304 10.96 -8.24 24.32
C VAL A 304 12.05 -8.36 25.40
N PHE A 305 12.48 -7.23 25.97
CA PHE A 305 13.56 -7.18 26.95
C PHE A 305 13.10 -6.98 28.40
N ASP A 306 11.81 -6.69 28.61
CA ASP A 306 11.12 -6.70 29.90
C ASP A 306 10.54 -8.09 30.20
#